data_AF-A0A096FIB2-F1
#
_entry.id   AF-A0A096FIB2-F1
#
_cell.length_a   1.000
_cell.length_b   1.000
_cell.length_c   1.000
_cell.angle_alpha   90.00
_cell.angle_beta   90.00
_cell.angle_gamma   90.00
#
_symmetry.space_group_name_H-M   'P 1'
#
loop_
_entity.id
_entity.type
_entity.pdbx_description
1 polymer ?
#
loop_
_entity_poly.entity_id
_entity_poly.type
_entity_poly.pdbx_seq_one_letter_code
_entity_poly.pdbx_strand_id
1 'polypeptide(L)'
;MKTPRHSRSERGATIIEFALALLVFLMFLFGILDFSRMLFTWVAANEAARAGARYAAVCDDTAQQAKVLARMQALLPQVNTINVSWAPSGCTTASCQSVTVAITGLKFQWISPIVGQGLQAAIPMPTFASTLPREVMRQDINSSTACSS
;
A
#
# COMPACT_ATOMS: atom_id res chain seq x y z
N MET A 1 -9.50 47.31 -56.63
CA MET A 1 -8.42 46.94 -55.69
C MET A 1 -9.02 46.02 -54.62
N LYS A 2 -8.74 44.71 -54.67
CA LYS A 2 -9.30 43.71 -53.73
C LYS A 2 -8.17 43.26 -52.80
N THR A 3 -8.24 43.63 -51.53
CA THR A 3 -7.29 43.20 -50.50
C THR A 3 -7.60 41.76 -50.07
N PRO A 4 -6.62 40.84 -50.08
CA PRO A 4 -6.84 39.48 -49.61
C PRO A 4 -7.05 39.45 -48.09
N ARG A 5 -8.15 38.84 -47.66
CA ARG A 5 -8.48 38.61 -46.24
C ARG A 5 -7.57 37.51 -45.68
N HIS A 6 -6.93 37.82 -44.57
CA HIS A 6 -5.96 37.00 -43.85
C HIS A 6 -6.64 35.80 -43.17
N SER A 7 -6.66 34.62 -43.81
CA SER A 7 -7.25 33.38 -43.23
C SER A 7 -6.27 32.58 -42.34
N ARG A 8 -5.21 33.22 -41.81
CA ARG A 8 -4.12 32.52 -41.10
C ARG A 8 -4.34 32.38 -39.59
N SER A 9 -5.40 32.97 -39.03
CA SER A 9 -5.65 33.01 -37.58
C SER A 9 -6.40 31.80 -37.02
N GLU A 10 -7.14 31.05 -37.85
CA GLU A 10 -8.04 29.98 -37.40
C GLU A 10 -7.27 28.71 -36.94
N ARG A 11 -6.14 28.41 -37.58
CA ARG A 11 -5.39 27.15 -37.32
C ARG A 11 -4.62 27.16 -36.00
N GLY A 12 -4.27 28.34 -35.47
CA GLY A 12 -3.57 28.46 -34.18
C GLY A 12 -4.51 28.34 -33.00
N ALA A 13 -5.74 28.85 -33.14
CA ALA A 13 -6.75 28.84 -32.08
C ALA A 13 -7.21 27.42 -31.73
N THR A 14 -7.43 26.57 -32.74
CA THR A 14 -7.86 25.17 -32.54
C THR A 14 -6.84 24.32 -31.80
N ILE A 15 -5.54 24.57 -31.99
CA ILE A 15 -4.46 23.89 -31.24
C ILE A 15 -4.50 24.26 -29.76
N ILE A 16 -4.80 25.53 -29.44
CA ILE A 16 -4.87 26.02 -28.06
C ILE A 16 -6.11 25.45 -27.34
N GLU A 17 -7.27 25.46 -28.00
CA GLU A 17 -8.50 24.87 -27.45
C GLU A 17 -8.32 23.37 -27.15
N PHE A 18 -7.69 22.64 -28.07
CA PHE A 18 -7.36 21.23 -27.84
C PHE A 18 -6.37 21.05 -26.68
N ALA A 19 -5.34 21.89 -26.59
CA ALA A 19 -4.35 21.81 -25.50
C ALA A 19 -5.00 22.05 -24.12
N LEU A 20 -5.95 22.98 -24.02
CA LEU A 20 -6.69 23.24 -22.78
C LEU A 20 -7.61 22.07 -22.42
N ALA A 21 -8.33 21.49 -23.38
CA ALA A 21 -9.15 20.31 -23.15
C ALA A 21 -8.31 19.10 -22.72
N LEU A 22 -7.15 18.88 -23.38
CA LEU A 22 -6.21 17.82 -23.04
C LEU A 22 -5.65 17.97 -21.62
N LEU A 23 -5.30 19.19 -21.19
CA LEU A 23 -4.82 19.46 -19.84
C LEU A 23 -5.86 19.05 -18.78
N VAL A 24 -7.11 19.44 -18.97
CA VAL A 24 -8.22 19.06 -18.07
C VAL A 24 -8.42 17.56 -18.07
N PHE A 25 -8.40 16.92 -19.25
CA PHE A 25 -8.52 15.47 -19.37
C PHE A 25 -7.39 14.72 -18.63
N LEU A 26 -6.14 15.16 -18.79
CA LEU A 26 -4.98 14.56 -18.10
C LEU A 26 -5.07 14.74 -16.58
N MET A 27 -5.57 15.87 -16.10
CA MET A 27 -5.80 16.10 -14.66
C MET A 27 -6.80 15.06 -14.10
N PHE A 28 -7.91 14.82 -14.79
CA PHE A 28 -8.87 13.78 -14.38
C PHE A 28 -8.27 12.38 -14.46
N LEU A 29 -7.53 12.07 -15.52
CA LEU A 29 -6.87 10.77 -15.69
C LEU A 29 -5.91 10.47 -14.53
N PHE A 30 -5.03 11.41 -14.20
CA PHE A 30 -4.10 11.24 -13.06
C PHE A 30 -4.83 11.13 -11.72
N GLY A 31 -5.92 11.90 -11.53
CA GLY A 31 -6.74 11.80 -10.32
C GLY A 31 -7.35 10.40 -10.13
N ILE A 32 -7.88 9.81 -11.20
CA ILE A 32 -8.46 8.45 -11.15
C ILE A 32 -7.36 7.40 -10.92
N LEU A 33 -6.20 7.55 -11.55
CA LEU A 33 -5.07 6.63 -11.38
C LEU A 33 -4.56 6.62 -9.94
N ASP A 34 -4.38 7.79 -9.33
CA ASP A 34 -3.96 7.90 -7.93
C ASP A 34 -5.00 7.28 -6.99
N PHE A 35 -6.29 7.54 -7.20
CA PHE A 35 -7.36 6.94 -6.40
C PHE A 35 -7.40 5.40 -6.53
N SER A 36 -7.21 4.89 -7.76
CA SER A 36 -7.14 3.45 -8.01
C SER A 36 -5.98 2.80 -7.26
N ARG A 37 -4.80 3.44 -7.27
CA ARG A 37 -3.63 2.97 -6.52
C ARG A 37 -3.85 3.03 -5.01
N MET A 38 -4.50 4.09 -4.52
CA MET A 38 -4.82 4.23 -3.09
C MET A 38 -5.68 3.06 -2.61
N LEU A 39 -6.77 2.75 -3.32
CA LEU A 39 -7.63 1.61 -2.98
C LEU A 39 -6.88 0.27 -3.07
N PHE A 40 -6.05 0.09 -4.10
CA PHE A 40 -5.21 -1.10 -4.22
C PHE A 40 -4.29 -1.26 -2.99
N THR A 41 -3.62 -0.19 -2.56
CA THR A 41 -2.74 -0.25 -1.37
C THR A 41 -3.51 -0.56 -0.09
N TRP A 42 -4.75 -0.10 0.03
CA TRP A 42 -5.62 -0.38 1.18
C TRP A 42 -5.96 -1.87 1.30
N VAL A 43 -6.37 -2.49 0.19
CA VAL A 43 -6.66 -3.93 0.13
C VAL A 43 -5.39 -4.75 0.35
N ALA A 44 -4.30 -4.38 -0.32
CA ALA A 44 -3.03 -5.08 -0.20
C ALA A 44 -2.41 -4.96 1.20
N ALA A 45 -2.63 -3.85 1.92
CA ALA A 45 -2.21 -3.72 3.32
C ALA A 45 -2.99 -4.66 4.25
N ASN A 46 -4.29 -4.82 4.05
CA ASN A 46 -5.10 -5.80 4.80
C ASN A 46 -4.63 -7.25 4.54
N GLU A 47 -4.39 -7.59 3.27
CA GLU A 47 -3.90 -8.93 2.93
C GLU A 47 -2.49 -9.16 3.48
N ALA A 48 -1.61 -8.16 3.41
CA ALA A 48 -0.28 -8.23 4.01
C ALA A 48 -0.35 -8.44 5.53
N ALA A 49 -1.22 -7.72 6.26
CA ALA A 49 -1.40 -7.92 7.70
C ALA A 49 -1.86 -9.35 8.03
N ARG A 50 -2.80 -9.89 7.25
CA ARG A 50 -3.28 -11.27 7.40
C ARG A 50 -2.20 -12.30 7.09
N ALA A 51 -1.44 -12.10 6.02
CA ALA A 51 -0.32 -12.97 5.64
C ALA A 51 0.79 -12.94 6.69
N GLY A 52 1.12 -11.76 7.22
CA GLY A 52 2.08 -11.58 8.31
C GLY A 52 1.63 -12.27 9.60
N ALA A 53 0.36 -12.13 9.99
CA ALA A 53 -0.18 -12.80 11.17
C ALA A 53 -0.21 -14.33 11.03
N ARG A 54 -0.50 -14.86 9.84
CA ARG A 54 -0.38 -16.29 9.53
C ARG A 54 1.05 -16.79 9.63
N TYR A 55 1.98 -16.07 9.00
CA TYR A 55 3.40 -16.42 9.07
C TYR A 55 3.89 -16.41 10.53
N ALA A 56 3.52 -15.39 11.30
CA ALA A 56 3.85 -15.31 12.72
C ALA A 56 3.24 -16.47 13.53
N ALA A 57 1.98 -16.84 13.28
CA ALA A 57 1.34 -17.96 13.97
C ALA A 57 1.97 -19.33 13.61
N VAL A 58 2.37 -19.53 12.36
CA VAL A 58 2.98 -20.78 11.89
C VAL A 58 4.42 -20.94 12.37
N CYS A 59 5.20 -19.85 12.31
CA CYS A 59 6.61 -19.87 12.64
C CYS A 59 6.92 -19.59 14.11
N ASP A 60 5.93 -19.11 14.86
CA ASP A 60 5.97 -18.91 16.31
C ASP A 60 7.25 -18.19 16.76
N ASP A 61 7.63 -17.16 16.01
CA ASP A 61 8.92 -16.52 16.16
C ASP A 61 8.75 -15.16 16.85
N THR A 62 8.74 -15.18 18.18
CA THR A 62 8.54 -13.99 19.01
C THR A 62 9.68 -12.98 18.87
N ALA A 63 10.84 -13.38 18.35
CA ALA A 63 12.04 -12.56 18.21
C ALA A 63 12.38 -12.17 16.75
N GLN A 64 11.81 -12.84 15.74
CA GLN A 64 12.14 -12.59 14.32
C GLN A 64 11.07 -11.78 13.58
N GLN A 65 10.75 -10.59 14.09
CA GLN A 65 9.88 -9.62 13.42
C GLN A 65 10.37 -9.26 12.00
N ALA A 66 11.69 -9.32 11.75
CA ALA A 66 12.27 -9.04 10.44
C ALA A 66 11.78 -9.99 9.34
N LYS A 67 11.55 -11.27 9.65
CA LYS A 67 11.03 -12.25 8.67
C LYS A 67 9.57 -11.99 8.36
N VAL A 68 8.78 -11.66 9.38
CA VAL A 68 7.37 -11.24 9.22
C VAL A 68 7.30 -10.01 8.31
N LEU A 69 8.16 -9.01 8.55
CA LEU A 69 8.27 -7.82 7.71
C LEU A 69 8.64 -8.17 6.27
N ALA A 70 9.66 -9.02 6.05
CA ALA A 70 10.07 -9.43 4.70
C ALA A 70 8.92 -10.12 3.94
N ARG A 71 8.14 -10.96 4.63
CA ARG A 71 6.96 -11.62 4.05
C ARG A 71 5.87 -10.61 3.67
N MET A 72 5.65 -9.61 4.50
CA MET A 72 4.70 -8.53 4.23
C MET A 72 5.18 -7.62 3.09
N GLN A 73 6.49 -7.37 2.99
CA GLN A 73 7.10 -6.58 1.92
C GLN A 73 6.99 -7.24 0.55
N ALA A 74 6.91 -8.58 0.48
CA ALA A 74 6.64 -9.28 -0.77
C ALA A 74 5.26 -8.94 -1.38
N LEU A 75 4.29 -8.54 -0.54
CA LEU A 75 2.96 -8.09 -0.97
C LEU A 75 2.90 -6.55 -1.07
N LEU A 76 3.55 -5.86 -0.14
CA LEU A 76 3.51 -4.41 -0.04
C LEU A 76 4.90 -3.85 0.30
N PRO A 77 5.75 -3.56 -0.70
CA PRO A 77 7.17 -3.20 -0.49
C PRO A 77 7.38 -1.86 0.21
N GLN A 78 6.33 -1.03 0.27
CA GLN A 78 6.30 0.25 0.97
C GLN A 78 6.11 0.13 2.51
N VAL A 79 5.93 -1.09 3.03
CA VAL A 79 5.84 -1.34 4.49
C VAL A 79 7.24 -1.38 5.09
N ASN A 80 7.54 -0.45 5.99
CA ASN A 80 8.82 -0.38 6.68
C ASN A 80 8.72 -0.66 8.19
N THR A 81 7.56 -0.39 8.79
CA THR A 81 7.34 -0.56 10.22
C THR A 81 6.10 -1.39 10.47
N ILE A 82 6.26 -2.43 11.28
CA ILE A 82 5.17 -3.27 11.77
C ILE A 82 5.27 -3.35 13.30
N ASN A 83 4.17 -3.71 13.95
CA ASN A 83 4.13 -4.05 15.35
C ASN A 83 3.61 -5.48 15.48
N VAL A 84 4.37 -6.35 16.14
CA VAL A 84 3.98 -7.74 16.40
C VAL A 84 3.85 -7.89 17.91
N SER A 85 2.63 -8.05 18.39
CA SER A 85 2.35 -8.22 19.82
C SER A 85 1.80 -9.60 20.09
N TRP A 86 2.35 -10.25 21.10
CA TRP A 86 1.93 -11.57 21.57
C TRP A 86 1.15 -11.44 22.87
N ALA A 87 0.08 -12.23 23.00
CA ALA A 87 -0.70 -12.29 24.22
C ALA A 87 -0.73 -13.72 24.77
N PRO A 88 -0.58 -13.91 26.11
CA PRO A 88 -0.29 -12.89 27.14
C PRO A 88 1.15 -12.35 27.07
N SER A 89 1.39 -11.14 27.57
CA SER A 89 2.70 -10.45 27.47
C SER A 89 3.83 -11.27 28.11
N GLY A 90 4.96 -11.40 27.41
CA GLY A 90 6.10 -12.20 27.87
C GLY A 90 5.92 -13.71 27.68
N CYS A 91 4.93 -14.13 26.89
CA CYS A 91 4.76 -15.52 26.52
C CYS A 91 5.92 -16.04 25.67
N THR A 92 6.19 -17.32 25.83
CA THR A 92 7.07 -18.13 24.99
C THR A 92 6.26 -18.84 23.92
N THR A 93 6.91 -19.40 22.91
CA THR A 93 6.30 -20.26 21.87
C THR A 93 5.35 -21.33 22.42
N ALA A 94 5.66 -21.86 23.62
CA ALA A 94 4.82 -22.85 24.29
C ALA A 94 3.60 -22.27 25.06
N SER A 95 3.54 -20.96 25.30
CA SER A 95 2.53 -20.33 26.16
C SER A 95 1.71 -19.22 25.48
N CYS A 96 2.11 -18.76 24.29
CA CYS A 96 1.37 -17.73 23.57
C CYS A 96 -0.02 -18.24 23.14
N GLN A 97 -1.04 -17.41 23.39
CA GLN A 97 -2.45 -17.70 23.09
C GLN A 97 -2.93 -16.99 21.82
N SER A 98 -2.31 -15.86 21.46
CA SER A 98 -2.61 -15.17 20.22
C SER A 98 -1.45 -14.29 19.77
N VAL A 99 -1.41 -14.03 18.47
CA VAL A 99 -0.48 -13.10 17.84
C VAL A 99 -1.28 -12.04 17.09
N THR A 100 -0.93 -10.78 17.31
CA THR A 100 -1.48 -9.64 16.57
C THR A 100 -0.36 -8.98 15.79
N VAL A 101 -0.53 -8.90 14.47
CA VAL A 101 0.38 -8.19 13.57
C VAL A 101 -0.32 -6.96 13.05
N ALA A 102 0.28 -5.79 13.27
CA ALA A 102 -0.23 -4.51 12.84
C ALA A 102 0.80 -3.78 11.95
N ILE A 103 0.33 -3.16 10.86
CA ILE A 103 1.13 -2.25 10.05
C ILE A 103 1.01 -0.86 10.65
N THR A 104 2.15 -0.24 10.98
CA THR A 104 2.21 1.13 11.50
C THR A 104 2.92 2.03 10.49
N GLY A 105 2.60 3.33 10.48
CA GLY A 105 3.40 4.32 9.74
C GLY A 105 3.41 4.18 8.22
N LEU A 106 2.42 3.50 7.62
CA LEU A 106 2.33 3.36 6.18
C LEU A 106 1.96 4.71 5.53
N LYS A 107 2.84 5.20 4.65
CA LYS A 107 2.68 6.48 3.95
C LYS A 107 2.40 6.24 2.48
N PHE A 108 1.23 6.66 2.01
CA PHE A 108 0.92 6.62 0.58
C PHE A 108 1.69 7.71 -0.15
N GLN A 109 2.36 7.37 -1.25
CA GLN A 109 3.04 8.32 -2.13
C GLN A 109 2.19 8.55 -3.37
N TRP A 110 1.79 9.80 -3.59
CA TRP A 110 1.04 10.22 -4.77
C TRP A 110 1.94 10.27 -5.99
N ILE A 111 1.44 9.81 -7.14
CA ILE A 111 2.19 9.88 -8.40
C ILE A 111 1.90 11.20 -9.13
N SER A 112 0.71 11.79 -8.95
CA SER A 112 0.40 13.05 -9.62
C SER A 112 1.26 14.20 -9.07
N PRO A 113 1.88 15.01 -9.95
CA PRO A 113 2.68 16.14 -9.53
C PRO A 113 1.88 17.17 -8.72
N ILE A 114 0.59 17.33 -9.04
CA ILE A 114 -0.30 18.32 -8.43
C ILE A 114 -0.52 18.01 -6.94
N VAL A 115 -0.79 16.75 -6.60
CA VAL A 115 -1.02 16.33 -5.21
C VAL A 115 0.31 16.05 -4.49
N GLY A 116 1.26 15.40 -5.17
CA GLY A 116 2.54 14.99 -4.59
C GLY A 116 3.49 16.14 -4.23
N GLN A 117 3.55 17.20 -5.05
CA GLN A 117 4.44 18.36 -4.79
C GLN A 117 3.71 19.54 -4.15
N GLY A 118 2.42 19.72 -4.44
CA GLY A 118 1.64 20.87 -3.99
C GLY A 118 0.97 20.71 -2.62
N LEU A 119 0.58 19.49 -2.24
CA LEU A 119 -0.19 19.26 -1.00
C LEU A 119 0.60 18.51 0.09
N GLN A 120 1.83 18.06 -0.15
CA GLN A 120 2.74 17.40 0.80
C GLN A 120 2.08 16.42 1.80
N ALA A 121 0.94 15.84 1.43
CA ALA A 121 0.15 15.03 2.34
C ALA A 121 0.40 13.58 2.00
N ALA A 122 1.51 13.04 2.53
CA ALA A 122 1.53 11.63 2.85
C ALA A 122 0.38 11.40 3.84
N ILE A 123 -0.80 11.05 3.34
CA ILE A 123 -1.98 10.84 4.17
C ILE A 123 -1.65 9.63 5.05
N PRO A 124 -1.65 9.79 6.39
CA PRO A 124 -1.40 8.67 7.28
C PRO A 124 -2.51 7.65 7.07
N MET A 125 -2.15 6.47 6.59
CA MET A 125 -3.10 5.39 6.50
C MET A 125 -3.42 4.86 7.90
N PRO A 126 -4.66 4.37 8.13
CA PRO A 126 -5.00 3.74 9.40
C PRO A 126 -4.13 2.50 9.63
N THR A 127 -3.99 2.10 10.89
CA THR A 127 -3.29 0.87 11.24
C THR A 127 -4.12 -0.34 10.80
N PHE A 128 -3.52 -1.22 9.99
CA PHE A 128 -4.14 -2.50 9.61
C PHE A 128 -3.61 -3.59 10.53
N ALA A 129 -4.49 -4.23 11.28
CA ALA A 129 -4.12 -5.27 12.23
C ALA A 129 -4.90 -6.56 11.99
N SER A 130 -4.22 -7.70 12.13
CA SER A 130 -4.83 -9.03 12.08
C SER A 130 -4.37 -9.84 13.28
N THR A 131 -5.32 -10.48 13.96
CA THR A 131 -5.07 -11.31 15.15
C THR A 131 -5.42 -12.75 14.86
N LEU A 132 -4.49 -13.67 15.15
CA LEU A 132 -4.70 -15.12 15.04
C LEU A 132 -4.55 -15.79 16.41
N PRO A 133 -5.49 -16.68 16.81
CA PRO A 133 -5.41 -17.42 18.06
C PRO A 133 -4.48 -18.63 17.96
N ARG A 134 -4.14 -19.21 19.09
CA ARG A 134 -3.24 -20.36 19.22
C ARG A 134 -3.71 -21.61 18.48
N GLU A 135 -5.01 -21.78 18.30
CA GLU A 135 -5.58 -22.93 17.59
C GLU A 135 -5.02 -23.09 16.18
N VAL A 136 -4.54 -22.01 15.56
CA VAL A 136 -3.92 -22.05 14.22
C VAL A 136 -2.40 -22.01 14.26
N MET A 137 -1.78 -22.05 15.44
CA MET A 137 -0.31 -22.08 15.58
C MET A 137 0.22 -23.49 15.37
N ARG A 138 1.15 -23.63 14.41
CA ARG A 138 1.92 -24.86 14.14
C ARG A 138 1.12 -26.13 13.80
N GLN A 139 -0.16 -26.01 13.46
CA GLN A 139 -0.98 -27.14 13.03
C GLN A 139 -0.67 -27.62 11.60
N ASP A 140 0.13 -26.87 10.85
CA ASP A 140 0.52 -27.21 9.50
C ASP A 140 1.77 -28.10 9.47
N ILE A 141 1.63 -29.25 8.80
CA ILE A 141 2.70 -30.25 8.67
C ILE A 141 3.94 -29.73 7.91
N ASN A 142 3.79 -28.60 7.19
CA ASN A 142 4.83 -27.94 6.41
C ASN A 142 5.42 -26.69 7.08
N SER A 143 5.08 -26.43 8.35
CA SER A 143 5.53 -25.25 9.11
C SER A 143 7.06 -25.08 9.05
N SER A 144 7.83 -26.17 9.23
CA SER A 144 9.30 -26.11 9.21
C SER A 144 9.89 -25.57 7.91
N THR A 145 9.25 -25.88 6.77
CA THR A 145 9.69 -25.42 5.44
C THR A 145 9.25 -23.99 5.17
N ALA A 146 8.07 -23.60 5.69
CA ALA A 146 7.56 -22.23 5.56
C ALA A 146 8.38 -21.21 6.36
N CYS A 147 9.08 -21.65 7.42
CA CYS A 147 9.82 -20.78 8.34
C CYS A 147 11.33 -20.69 8.07
N SER A 148 11.85 -21.54 7.17
CA SER A 148 13.25 -21.55 6.76
C SER A 148 13.58 -20.62 5.60
N SER A 149 12.57 -20.05 4.94
CA SER A 149 12.70 -19.14 3.78
C SER A 149 12.65 -17.67 4.16
#